data_AF-A0A969AHZ0-F1
#
_entry.id   AF-A0A969AHZ0-F1
#
_cell.length_a   1.000
_cell.length_b   1.000
_cell.length_c   1.000
_cell.angle_alpha   90.00
_cell.angle_beta   90.00
_cell.angle_gamma   90.00
#
_symmetry.space_group_name_H-M   'P 1'
#
loop_
_entity.id
_entity.type
_entity.pdbx_description
1 polymer ?
#
loop_
_entity_poly.entity_id
_entity_poly.type
_entity_poly.pdbx_seq_one_letter_code
_entity_poly.pdbx_strand_id
1 'polypeptide(L)'
;KAGFHVIIINPEVNPDKFKGVEVLQTVTQINDFLDEFVNLIEQRQDECRRNGLDEDEYYDFVAKRKGKQGLVAVFFQESNTYEAKGVDPEAWANTLKQCLTNIRKWGFTATLTAHSANQTSIASKLKGFSDKLNEEPSIECLATQDKDGKAVSSGKGLLKIEGKNDASPKTIKLKDFPKTKDFRLSHEKNKSYHGSIISELKKSKSSNLIEAIEELNSKTQNGKVIPEKEMMKLREQLLAIAQQRGDTEFISKFS
;
A
#
# COMPACT_ATOMS: atom_id res chain seq x y z
N LYS A 1 -13.28 -10.31 -4.62
CA LYS A 1 -11.81 -10.44 -4.58
C LYS A 1 -11.31 -9.69 -3.35
N ALA A 2 -10.29 -10.22 -2.65
CA ALA A 2 -9.81 -9.65 -1.39
C ALA A 2 -9.01 -8.34 -1.55
N GLY A 3 -8.66 -7.96 -2.78
CA GLY A 3 -7.80 -6.82 -3.07
C GLY A 3 -6.32 -7.19 -3.03
N PHE A 4 -5.45 -6.23 -3.34
CA PHE A 4 -4.00 -6.39 -3.21
C PHE A 4 -3.54 -6.01 -1.80
N HIS A 5 -2.66 -6.82 -1.23
CA HIS A 5 -1.79 -6.42 -0.14
C HIS A 5 -0.66 -5.56 -0.71
N VAL A 6 -0.55 -4.32 -0.26
CA VAL A 6 0.40 -3.35 -0.82
C VAL A 6 1.62 -3.24 0.08
N ILE A 7 2.80 -3.46 -0.49
CA ILE A 7 4.10 -3.33 0.16
C ILE A 7 4.84 -2.17 -0.51
N ILE A 8 5.21 -1.17 0.27
CA ILE A 8 6.07 -0.06 -0.16
C ILE A 8 7.45 -0.27 0.44
N ILE A 9 8.46 -0.28 -0.42
CA ILE A 9 9.85 -0.40 -0.01
C ILE A 9 10.50 0.95 -0.27
N ASN A 10 10.99 1.59 0.78
CA ASN A 10 11.67 2.87 0.66
C ASN A 10 12.54 3.13 1.92
N PRO A 11 13.87 3.15 1.80
CA PRO A 11 14.76 3.36 2.95
C PRO A 11 14.74 4.79 3.49
N GLU A 12 14.14 5.75 2.79
CA GLU A 12 14.25 7.19 3.09
C GLU A 12 12.97 7.80 3.66
N VAL A 13 11.90 7.02 3.83
CA VAL A 13 10.60 7.53 4.30
C VAL A 13 10.34 7.23 5.76
N ASN A 14 9.50 8.06 6.38
CA ASN A 14 8.91 7.74 7.68
C ASN A 14 7.65 6.85 7.48
N PRO A 15 7.65 5.59 7.97
CA PRO A 15 6.55 4.65 7.82
C PRO A 15 5.27 5.10 8.55
N ASP A 16 5.36 5.85 9.65
CA ASP A 16 4.19 6.34 10.43
C ASP A 16 3.28 7.27 9.62
N LYS A 17 3.81 7.82 8.53
CA LYS A 17 3.01 8.65 7.64
C LYS A 17 2.11 7.82 6.74
N PHE A 18 2.39 6.53 6.57
CA PHE A 18 1.65 5.63 5.68
C PHE A 18 0.56 4.89 6.45
N LYS A 19 -0.61 4.70 5.82
CA LYS A 19 -1.75 3.96 6.37
C LYS A 19 -2.35 3.04 5.32
N GLY A 20 -2.73 1.84 5.74
CA GLY A 20 -3.37 0.84 4.87
C GLY A 20 -2.40 0.10 3.94
N VAL A 21 -1.10 0.23 4.17
CA VAL A 21 -0.02 -0.46 3.43
C VAL A 21 1.05 -0.93 4.40
N GLU A 22 1.81 -1.94 4.00
CA GLU A 22 3.06 -2.33 4.66
C GLU A 22 4.20 -1.45 4.13
N VAL A 23 5.03 -0.91 5.01
CA VAL A 23 6.22 -0.13 4.62
C VAL A 23 7.46 -0.81 5.17
N LEU A 24 8.37 -1.16 4.26
CA LEU A 24 9.69 -1.70 4.59
C LEU A 24 10.72 -0.58 4.45
N GLN A 25 11.32 -0.19 5.57
CA GLN A 25 12.23 0.96 5.64
C GLN A 25 13.65 0.55 6.01
N THR A 26 13.82 -0.37 6.96
CA THR A 26 15.15 -0.75 7.42
C THR A 26 15.80 -1.73 6.46
N VAL A 27 17.12 -1.67 6.33
CA VAL A 27 17.89 -2.59 5.49
C VAL A 27 17.58 -4.06 5.80
N THR A 28 17.48 -4.39 7.09
CA THR A 28 17.11 -5.74 7.54
C THR A 28 15.74 -6.16 7.04
N GLN A 29 14.71 -5.32 7.22
CA GLN A 29 13.37 -5.60 6.71
C GLN A 29 13.35 -5.79 5.19
N ILE A 30 14.13 -4.97 4.48
CA ILE A 30 14.22 -5.04 3.03
C ILE A 30 14.86 -6.37 2.62
N ASN A 31 16.04 -6.70 3.14
CA ASN A 31 16.74 -7.94 2.80
C ASN A 31 15.92 -9.18 3.16
N ASP A 32 15.33 -9.23 4.37
CA ASP A 32 14.45 -10.32 4.79
C ASP A 32 13.30 -10.53 3.81
N PHE A 33 12.69 -9.42 3.34
CA PHE A 33 11.63 -9.49 2.34
C PHE A 33 12.13 -9.96 0.97
N LEU A 34 13.29 -9.51 0.51
CA LEU A 34 13.83 -9.93 -0.80
C LEU A 34 14.08 -11.44 -0.82
N ASP A 35 14.61 -12.00 0.27
CA ASP A 35 14.79 -13.44 0.43
C ASP A 35 13.45 -14.18 0.55
N GLU A 36 12.52 -13.67 1.35
CA GLU A 36 11.17 -14.23 1.49
C GLU A 36 10.42 -14.23 0.14
N PHE A 37 10.57 -13.18 -0.66
CA PHE A 37 9.84 -12.98 -1.91
C PHE A 37 10.13 -14.08 -2.93
N VAL A 38 11.41 -14.43 -3.11
CA VAL A 38 11.81 -15.51 -4.02
C VAL A 38 11.26 -16.86 -3.52
N ASN A 39 11.44 -17.14 -2.23
CA ASN A 39 10.92 -18.36 -1.60
C ASN A 39 9.39 -18.47 -1.72
N LEU A 40 8.68 -17.36 -1.57
CA LEU A 40 7.22 -17.34 -1.66
C LEU A 40 6.74 -17.65 -3.08
N ILE A 41 7.46 -17.22 -4.12
CA ILE A 41 7.15 -17.59 -5.50
C ILE A 41 7.27 -19.10 -5.69
N GLU A 42 8.37 -19.71 -5.21
CA GLU A 42 8.58 -21.16 -5.30
C GLU A 42 7.50 -21.93 -4.54
N GLN A 43 7.15 -21.50 -3.33
CA GLN A 43 6.06 -22.10 -2.56
C GLN A 43 4.73 -22.06 -3.30
N ARG A 44 4.44 -20.95 -3.99
CA ARG A 44 3.21 -20.81 -4.80
C ARG A 44 3.23 -21.73 -6.02
N GLN A 45 4.38 -21.90 -6.67
CA GLN A 45 4.55 -22.87 -7.76
C GLN A 45 4.33 -24.31 -7.28
N ASP A 46 4.89 -24.66 -6.12
CA ASP A 46 4.72 -25.98 -5.52
C ASP A 46 3.28 -26.25 -5.10
N GLU A 47 2.62 -25.24 -4.54
CA GLU A 47 1.22 -25.32 -4.20
C GLU A 47 0.33 -25.50 -5.43
N CYS A 48 0.57 -24.74 -6.50
CA CYS A 48 -0.11 -24.88 -7.79
C CYS A 48 -0.02 -26.34 -8.30
N ARG A 49 1.19 -26.90 -8.32
CA ARG A 49 1.46 -28.28 -8.75
C ARG A 49 0.74 -29.31 -7.88
N ARG A 50 0.80 -29.16 -6.55
CA ARG A 50 0.14 -30.09 -5.61
C ARG A 50 -1.38 -30.07 -5.73
N ASN A 51 -1.95 -28.92 -6.06
CA ASN A 51 -3.39 -28.76 -6.22
C ASN A 51 -3.87 -29.15 -7.63
N GLY A 52 -2.96 -29.50 -8.55
CA GLY A 52 -3.31 -29.85 -9.93
C GLY A 52 -3.94 -28.69 -10.70
N LEU A 53 -3.61 -27.45 -10.33
CA LEU A 53 -4.11 -26.23 -10.97
C LEU A 53 -3.15 -25.81 -12.08
N ASP A 54 -3.69 -25.19 -13.14
CA ASP A 54 -2.89 -24.35 -14.02
C ASP A 54 -2.63 -22.96 -13.41
N GLU A 55 -1.82 -22.15 -14.07
CA GLU A 55 -1.38 -20.89 -13.49
C GLU A 55 -2.46 -19.80 -13.43
N ASP A 56 -3.42 -19.81 -14.35
CA ASP A 56 -4.53 -18.84 -14.35
C ASP A 56 -5.56 -19.22 -13.28
N GLU A 57 -5.82 -20.52 -13.12
CA GLU A 57 -6.61 -21.07 -12.02
C GLU A 57 -5.97 -20.75 -10.66
N TYR A 58 -4.65 -20.89 -10.56
CA TYR A 58 -3.91 -20.58 -9.35
C TYR A 58 -3.97 -19.07 -9.02
N TYR A 59 -3.87 -18.20 -10.02
CA TYR A 59 -4.06 -16.75 -9.82
C TYR A 59 -5.42 -16.43 -9.19
N ASP A 60 -6.50 -17.02 -9.72
CA ASP A 60 -7.84 -16.80 -9.18
C ASP A 60 -8.05 -17.46 -7.81
N PHE A 61 -7.33 -18.55 -7.53
CA PHE A 61 -7.29 -19.17 -6.21
C PHE A 61 -6.63 -18.26 -5.17
N VAL A 62 -5.45 -17.68 -5.45
CA VAL A 62 -4.78 -16.74 -4.53
C VAL A 62 -5.52 -15.39 -4.42
N ALA A 63 -6.27 -14.98 -5.45
CA ALA A 63 -7.08 -13.75 -5.43
C ALA A 63 -8.21 -13.74 -4.37
N LYS A 64 -8.50 -14.91 -3.79
CA LYS A 64 -9.47 -15.08 -2.70
C LYS A 64 -8.84 -14.94 -1.31
N ARG A 65 -7.50 -15.01 -1.20
CA ARG A 65 -6.74 -14.92 0.06
C ARG A 65 -6.44 -13.47 0.44
N LYS A 66 -6.10 -13.23 1.70
CA LYS A 66 -5.79 -11.90 2.26
C LYS A 66 -4.31 -11.79 2.65
N GLY A 67 -3.81 -10.55 2.74
CA GLY A 67 -2.44 -10.25 3.16
C GLY A 67 -1.39 -10.79 2.19
N LYS A 68 -0.19 -11.10 2.71
CA LYS A 68 0.93 -11.66 1.92
C LYS A 68 0.61 -13.01 1.26
N GLN A 69 -0.44 -13.71 1.69
CA GLN A 69 -0.88 -14.97 1.10
C GLN A 69 -1.82 -14.79 -0.10
N GLY A 70 -2.31 -13.57 -0.36
CA GLY A 70 -3.16 -13.22 -1.49
C GLY A 70 -2.43 -12.52 -2.62
N LEU A 71 -3.13 -11.63 -3.31
CA LEU A 71 -2.50 -10.77 -4.32
C LEU A 71 -1.59 -9.75 -3.62
N VAL A 72 -0.38 -9.58 -4.13
CA VAL A 72 0.60 -8.66 -3.54
C VAL A 72 1.09 -7.67 -4.59
N ALA A 73 1.05 -6.38 -4.25
CA ALA A 73 1.60 -5.30 -5.08
C ALA A 73 2.80 -4.69 -4.37
N VAL A 74 3.96 -4.77 -5.01
CA VAL A 74 5.24 -4.31 -4.46
C VAL A 74 5.64 -3.01 -5.17
N PHE A 75 5.93 -1.97 -4.40
CA PHE A 75 6.41 -0.68 -4.90
C PHE A 75 7.82 -0.46 -4.41
N PHE A 76 8.81 -0.63 -5.29
CA PHE A 76 10.21 -0.29 -5.04
C PHE A 76 10.41 1.20 -5.30
N GLN A 77 10.42 1.99 -4.23
CA GLN A 77 10.59 3.43 -4.35
C GLN A 77 12.05 3.82 -4.17
N GLU A 78 12.53 4.73 -5.00
CA GLU A 78 13.91 5.21 -4.95
C GLU A 78 14.93 4.06 -5.02
N SER A 79 14.69 3.10 -5.92
CA SER A 79 15.46 1.86 -6.02
C SER A 79 16.96 2.07 -6.21
N ASN A 80 17.35 3.21 -6.79
CA ASN A 80 18.75 3.56 -7.04
C ASN A 80 19.55 3.78 -5.75
N THR A 81 18.87 3.92 -4.61
CA THR A 81 19.51 4.12 -3.31
C THR A 81 19.79 2.82 -2.58
N TYR A 82 19.20 1.69 -2.98
CA TYR A 82 19.13 0.48 -2.17
C TYR A 82 20.51 -0.09 -1.81
N GLU A 83 21.34 -0.38 -2.82
CA GLU A 83 22.68 -0.90 -2.59
C GLU A 83 23.55 0.09 -1.79
N ALA A 84 23.41 1.39 -2.06
CA ALA A 84 24.11 2.44 -1.31
C ALA A 84 23.68 2.52 0.16
N LYS A 85 22.47 2.06 0.50
CA LYS A 85 21.97 1.97 1.88
C LYS A 85 22.28 0.62 2.54
N GLY A 86 22.88 -0.33 1.82
CA GLY A 86 23.28 -1.64 2.35
C GLY A 86 22.32 -2.79 2.07
N VAL A 87 21.36 -2.62 1.16
CA VAL A 87 20.55 -3.74 0.64
C VAL A 87 21.46 -4.71 -0.10
N ASP A 88 21.27 -6.00 0.11
CA ASP A 88 22.12 -7.04 -0.50
C ASP A 88 21.98 -7.04 -2.03
N PRO A 89 23.08 -6.80 -2.78
CA PRO A 89 23.01 -6.69 -4.24
C PRO A 89 22.56 -7.98 -4.95
N GLU A 90 22.86 -9.16 -4.40
CA GLU A 90 22.49 -10.43 -5.02
C GLU A 90 21.01 -10.74 -4.78
N ALA A 91 20.52 -10.59 -3.56
CA ALA A 91 19.10 -10.73 -3.22
C ALA A 91 18.25 -9.74 -4.03
N TRP A 92 18.74 -8.50 -4.17
CA TRP A 92 18.08 -7.49 -4.98
C TRP A 92 18.03 -7.86 -6.47
N ALA A 93 19.17 -8.27 -7.05
CA ALA A 93 19.21 -8.70 -8.45
C ALA A 93 18.34 -9.94 -8.69
N ASN A 94 18.29 -10.89 -7.75
CA ASN A 94 17.46 -12.09 -7.87
C ASN A 94 15.97 -11.75 -7.83
N THR A 95 15.58 -10.83 -6.94
CA THR A 95 14.22 -10.30 -6.88
C THR A 95 13.83 -9.65 -8.22
N LEU A 96 14.69 -8.79 -8.77
CA LEU A 96 14.43 -8.14 -10.06
C LEU A 96 14.29 -9.16 -11.21
N LYS A 97 15.14 -10.19 -11.25
CA LYS A 97 15.03 -11.26 -12.26
C LYS A 97 13.69 -11.99 -12.16
N GLN A 98 13.20 -12.26 -10.95
CA GLN A 98 11.87 -12.83 -10.77
C GLN A 98 10.80 -11.86 -11.31
N CYS A 99 10.85 -10.58 -10.93
CA CYS A 99 9.90 -9.58 -11.40
C CYS A 99 9.83 -9.49 -12.94
N LEU A 100 10.96 -9.61 -13.64
CA LEU A 100 11.07 -9.55 -15.10
C LEU A 100 10.71 -10.85 -15.83
N THR A 101 10.35 -11.92 -15.12
CA THR A 101 10.08 -13.22 -15.74
C THR A 101 8.61 -13.59 -15.67
N ASN A 102 8.07 -13.86 -14.48
CA ASN A 102 6.70 -14.42 -14.42
C ASN A 102 5.98 -14.27 -13.08
N ILE A 103 6.17 -13.16 -12.36
CA ILE A 103 5.54 -12.98 -11.03
C ILE A 103 4.01 -12.82 -11.08
N ARG A 104 3.46 -12.40 -12.23
CA ARG A 104 2.02 -12.15 -12.43
C ARG A 104 1.19 -13.38 -12.12
N LYS A 105 1.55 -14.53 -12.71
CA LYS A 105 0.84 -15.80 -12.57
C LYS A 105 0.77 -16.25 -11.11
N TRP A 106 1.81 -15.94 -10.36
CA TRP A 106 1.91 -16.25 -8.93
C TRP A 106 1.23 -15.22 -8.04
N GLY A 107 0.43 -14.29 -8.59
CA GLY A 107 -0.36 -13.33 -7.81
C GLY A 107 0.41 -12.10 -7.33
N PHE A 108 1.53 -11.77 -7.97
CA PHE A 108 2.31 -10.58 -7.64
C PHE A 108 2.29 -9.57 -8.77
N THR A 109 2.43 -8.30 -8.41
CA THR A 109 2.79 -7.23 -9.33
C THR A 109 3.85 -6.36 -8.67
N ALA A 110 4.75 -5.81 -9.47
CA ALA A 110 5.84 -4.97 -8.99
C ALA A 110 5.90 -3.69 -9.82
N THR A 111 6.23 -2.59 -9.17
CA THR A 111 6.55 -1.32 -9.81
C THR A 111 7.84 -0.80 -9.21
N LEU A 112 8.76 -0.40 -10.08
CA LEU A 112 10.03 0.19 -9.71
C LEU A 112 10.05 1.65 -10.12
N THR A 113 10.44 2.52 -9.20
CA THR A 113 10.67 3.95 -9.48
C THR A 113 12.11 4.31 -9.19
N ALA A 114 12.72 4.98 -10.15
CA ALA A 114 14.13 5.30 -10.20
C ALA A 114 14.32 6.68 -10.83
N HIS A 115 15.26 7.49 -10.30
CA HIS A 115 15.66 8.75 -10.96
C HIS A 115 16.44 8.51 -12.26
N SER A 116 17.13 7.38 -12.35
CA SER A 116 17.84 6.95 -13.55
C SER A 116 17.48 5.50 -13.86
N ALA A 117 17.01 5.26 -15.08
CA ALA A 117 16.61 3.94 -15.54
C ALA A 117 17.76 3.07 -16.09
N ASN A 118 19.03 3.44 -15.82
CA ASN A 118 20.15 2.60 -16.25
C ASN A 118 20.37 1.44 -15.27
N GLN A 119 20.68 0.27 -15.80
CA GLN A 119 20.83 -0.99 -15.06
C GLN A 119 21.81 -0.88 -13.89
N THR A 120 22.99 -0.30 -14.11
CA THR A 120 24.03 -0.16 -13.08
C THR A 120 23.59 0.76 -11.94
N SER A 121 22.72 1.72 -12.21
CA SER A 121 22.13 2.58 -11.18
C SER A 121 21.01 1.93 -10.40
N ILE A 122 20.42 0.83 -10.90
CA ILE A 122 19.32 0.11 -10.25
C ILE A 122 19.85 -1.10 -9.47
N ALA A 123 20.70 -1.92 -10.09
CA ALA A 123 21.29 -3.10 -9.48
C ALA A 123 22.62 -3.47 -10.14
N SER A 124 23.72 -3.41 -9.38
CA SER A 124 25.07 -3.70 -9.88
C SER A 124 25.23 -5.16 -10.32
N LYS A 125 24.42 -6.06 -9.75
CA LYS A 125 24.45 -7.52 -10.01
C LYS A 125 23.44 -8.00 -11.05
N LEU A 126 22.69 -7.12 -11.71
CA LEU A 126 21.68 -7.49 -12.71
C LEU A 126 22.29 -7.88 -14.07
N LYS A 127 23.38 -8.64 -14.12
CA LYS A 127 24.10 -8.95 -15.37
C LYS A 127 23.25 -9.84 -16.29
N GLY A 128 23.17 -9.51 -17.58
CA GLY A 128 22.48 -10.31 -18.61
C GLY A 128 20.95 -10.13 -18.65
N PHE A 129 20.38 -9.28 -17.79
CA PHE A 129 18.95 -8.94 -17.76
C PHE A 129 18.69 -7.46 -18.11
N SER A 130 19.73 -6.74 -18.51
CA SER A 130 19.66 -5.34 -18.94
C SER A 130 18.66 -5.11 -20.06
N ASP A 131 18.64 -6.04 -21.02
CA ASP A 131 17.84 -5.90 -22.23
C ASP A 131 16.36 -6.09 -21.90
N LYS A 132 16.04 -7.09 -21.07
CA LYS A 132 14.70 -7.27 -20.50
C LYS A 132 14.23 -6.03 -19.75
N LEU A 133 15.07 -5.47 -18.87
CA LEU A 133 14.73 -4.24 -18.15
C LEU A 133 14.46 -3.07 -19.11
N ASN A 134 15.20 -2.99 -20.22
CA ASN A 134 14.99 -1.97 -21.26
C ASN A 134 13.74 -2.23 -22.11
N GLU A 135 13.26 -3.47 -22.21
CA GLU A 135 12.04 -3.84 -22.95
C GLU A 135 10.76 -3.66 -22.13
N GLU A 136 10.88 -3.61 -20.79
CA GLU A 136 9.71 -3.49 -19.91
C GLU A 136 8.92 -2.19 -20.17
N PRO A 137 7.58 -2.26 -20.11
CA PRO A 137 6.73 -1.08 -20.18
C PRO A 137 7.15 -0.04 -19.13
N SER A 138 7.35 1.20 -19.57
CA SER A 138 7.82 2.28 -18.70
C SER A 138 7.01 3.55 -18.89
N ILE A 139 7.03 4.40 -17.86
CA ILE A 139 6.47 5.74 -17.91
C ILE A 139 7.60 6.72 -17.65
N GLU A 140 7.96 7.51 -18.67
CA GLU A 140 8.92 8.59 -18.52
C GLU A 140 8.18 9.87 -18.15
N CYS A 141 8.45 10.41 -16.96
CA CYS A 141 7.83 11.65 -16.49
C CYS A 141 8.44 12.85 -17.21
N LEU A 142 7.60 13.69 -17.81
CA LEU A 142 8.05 14.88 -18.52
C LEU A 142 8.19 16.06 -17.56
N ALA A 143 9.36 16.69 -17.56
CA ALA A 143 9.61 17.94 -16.85
C ALA A 143 9.28 19.16 -17.72
N THR A 144 8.97 20.27 -17.08
CA THR A 144 8.84 21.60 -17.68
C THR A 144 9.54 22.62 -16.79
N GLN A 145 9.56 23.89 -17.18
CA GLN A 145 10.12 24.97 -16.37
C GLN A 145 9.00 25.78 -15.73
N ASP A 146 9.17 26.13 -14.45
CA ASP A 146 8.34 27.15 -13.82
C ASP A 146 8.75 28.56 -14.28
N LYS A 147 8.07 29.58 -13.74
CA LYS A 147 8.32 30.99 -14.07
C LYS A 147 9.73 31.46 -13.66
N ASP A 148 10.37 30.76 -12.74
CA ASP A 148 11.71 31.06 -12.22
C ASP A 148 12.79 30.23 -12.94
N GLY A 149 12.43 29.45 -13.96
CA GLY A 149 13.34 28.58 -14.72
C GLY A 149 13.69 27.27 -14.01
N LYS A 150 13.02 26.91 -12.91
CA LYS A 150 13.27 25.65 -12.19
C LYS A 150 12.52 24.51 -12.87
N ALA A 151 13.16 23.34 -12.90
CA ALA A 151 12.52 22.11 -13.39
C ALA A 151 11.37 21.71 -12.46
N VAL A 152 10.16 21.62 -13.01
CA VAL A 152 8.94 21.18 -12.33
C VAL A 152 8.25 20.08 -13.14
N SER A 153 7.39 19.29 -12.51
CA SER A 153 6.60 18.28 -13.23
C SER A 153 5.63 18.95 -14.21
N SER A 154 5.54 18.44 -15.43
CA SER A 154 4.54 18.89 -16.41
C SER A 154 3.15 18.29 -16.17
N GLY A 155 3.02 17.33 -15.24
CA GLY A 155 1.79 16.53 -15.09
C GLY A 155 1.52 15.57 -16.26
N LYS A 156 2.49 15.37 -17.15
CA LYS A 156 2.41 14.46 -18.30
C LYS A 156 3.57 13.46 -18.26
N GLY A 157 3.37 12.32 -18.91
CA GLY A 157 4.40 11.32 -19.11
C GLY A 157 4.31 10.69 -20.50
N LEU A 158 5.38 10.03 -20.90
CA LEU A 158 5.40 9.18 -22.09
C LEU A 158 5.22 7.73 -21.64
N LEU A 159 4.09 7.13 -22.01
CA LEU A 159 3.90 5.69 -21.89
C LEU A 159 4.65 5.01 -23.03
N LYS A 160 5.67 4.23 -22.67
CA LYS A 160 6.47 3.44 -23.59
C LYS A 160 6.13 1.96 -23.39
N ILE A 161 5.45 1.36 -24.35
CA ILE A 161 4.98 -0.02 -24.26
C ILE A 161 6.15 -0.99 -24.46
N GLU A 162 7.10 -0.66 -25.34
CA GLU A 162 8.32 -1.43 -25.63
C GLU A 162 9.54 -0.89 -24.86
N GLY A 163 9.28 -0.25 -23.71
CA GLY A 163 10.31 0.31 -22.85
C GLY A 163 11.17 1.37 -23.53
N LYS A 164 12.50 1.28 -23.37
CA LYS A 164 13.47 2.25 -23.86
C LYS A 164 13.46 2.38 -25.39
N ASN A 165 13.13 1.31 -26.09
CA ASN A 165 13.22 1.24 -27.55
C ASN A 165 11.90 1.58 -28.26
N ASP A 166 10.85 1.95 -27.53
CA ASP A 166 9.55 2.32 -28.13
C ASP A 166 9.70 3.52 -29.07
N ALA A 167 9.50 3.27 -30.36
CA ALA A 167 9.60 4.28 -31.42
C ALA A 167 8.38 5.22 -31.46
N SER A 168 7.29 4.88 -30.77
CA SER A 168 6.02 5.59 -30.84
C SER A 168 5.37 5.82 -29.46
N PRO A 169 6.09 6.45 -28.51
CA PRO A 169 5.60 6.62 -27.15
C PRO A 169 4.33 7.49 -27.11
N LYS A 170 3.36 7.08 -26.29
CA LYS A 170 2.09 7.80 -26.15
C LYS A 170 2.16 8.80 -25.01
N THR A 171 1.85 10.06 -25.28
CA THR A 171 1.70 11.06 -24.21
C THR A 171 0.46 10.74 -23.38
N ILE A 172 0.64 10.56 -22.07
CA ILE A 172 -0.41 10.34 -21.10
C ILE A 172 -0.48 11.49 -20.10
N LYS A 173 -1.69 11.81 -19.64
CA LYS A 173 -1.86 12.71 -18.49
C LYS A 173 -1.58 11.91 -17.23
N LEU A 174 -0.59 12.35 -16.46
CA LEU A 174 -0.38 11.81 -15.12
C LEU A 174 -1.49 12.36 -14.25
N LYS A 175 -2.18 11.47 -13.55
CA LYS A 175 -3.21 11.89 -12.61
C LYS A 175 -2.53 12.61 -11.46
N ASP A 176 -3.01 13.81 -11.16
CA ASP A 176 -2.54 14.55 -9.99
C ASP A 176 -3.08 13.84 -8.75
N PHE A 177 -2.30 12.88 -8.28
CA PHE A 177 -2.58 12.23 -7.01
C PHE A 177 -2.08 13.19 -5.94
N PRO A 178 -2.96 13.70 -5.05
CA PRO A 178 -2.47 14.36 -3.86
C PRO A 178 -1.46 13.42 -3.20
N LYS A 179 -0.40 13.95 -2.59
CA LYS A 179 0.59 13.19 -1.80
C LYS A 179 -0.11 12.57 -0.59
N THR A 180 -1.04 11.65 -0.83
CA THR A 180 -1.75 10.89 0.18
C THR A 180 -0.86 9.74 0.57
N LYS A 181 -0.64 9.64 1.86
CA LYS A 181 -0.01 8.48 2.46
C LYS A 181 -1.07 7.61 3.15
N ASP A 182 -2.36 7.91 2.97
CA ASP A 182 -3.48 7.13 3.49
C ASP A 182 -4.20 6.37 2.36
N PHE A 183 -3.84 5.10 2.23
CA PHE A 183 -4.31 4.16 1.21
C PHE A 183 -5.51 3.31 1.69
N ARG A 184 -5.99 3.54 2.91
CA ARG A 184 -7.18 2.85 3.44
C ARG A 184 -8.38 3.09 2.53
N LEU A 185 -9.25 2.09 2.44
CA LEU A 185 -10.50 2.20 1.69
C LEU A 185 -11.45 3.18 2.38
N SER A 186 -12.39 3.78 1.65
CA SER A 186 -13.30 4.81 2.17
C SER A 186 -14.05 4.36 3.45
N HIS A 187 -14.45 3.09 3.51
CA HIS A 187 -15.13 2.51 4.67
C HIS A 187 -14.19 2.28 5.88
N GLU A 188 -12.89 2.09 5.65
CA GLU A 188 -11.87 1.97 6.71
C GLU A 188 -11.50 3.35 7.27
N LYS A 189 -11.50 4.38 6.42
CA LYS A 189 -11.33 5.79 6.84
C LYS A 189 -12.46 6.20 7.80
N ASN A 190 -13.68 5.73 7.57
CA ASN A 190 -14.84 6.00 8.42
C ASN A 190 -14.78 5.30 9.80
N LYS A 191 -14.08 4.17 9.94
CA LYS A 191 -13.84 3.54 11.26
C LYS A 191 -12.90 4.36 12.15
N SER A 192 -11.99 5.14 11.54
CA SER A 192 -11.06 6.04 12.24
C SER A 192 -11.76 7.24 12.89
N TYR A 193 -12.94 7.63 12.40
CA TYR A 193 -13.72 8.74 12.96
C TYR A 193 -14.21 8.46 14.39
N HIS A 194 -14.41 7.19 14.76
CA HIS A 194 -14.82 6.83 16.13
C HIS A 194 -13.76 7.17 17.19
N GLY A 195 -12.47 7.10 16.86
CA GLY A 195 -11.40 7.54 17.77
C GLY A 195 -11.33 9.06 17.93
N SER A 196 -11.73 9.82 16.90
CA SER A 196 -11.80 11.28 16.92
C SER A 196 -12.97 11.78 17.77
N ILE A 197 -14.11 11.08 17.73
CA ILE A 197 -15.28 11.42 18.55
C ILE A 197 -14.99 11.20 20.04
N ILE A 198 -14.26 10.13 20.40
CA ILE A 198 -13.88 9.86 21.80
C ILE A 198 -12.92 10.95 22.34
N SER A 199 -12.01 11.49 21.52
CA SER A 199 -11.10 12.55 21.95
C SER A 199 -11.79 13.91 22.08
N GLU A 200 -12.81 14.20 21.28
CA GLU A 200 -13.68 15.37 21.45
C GLU A 200 -14.61 15.24 22.67
N LEU A 201 -15.17 14.06 22.92
CA LEU A 201 -16.02 13.80 24.09
C LEU A 201 -15.25 13.80 25.42
N LYS A 202 -13.97 13.39 25.44
CA LYS A 202 -13.12 13.54 26.63
C LYS A 202 -12.87 15.00 27.01
N LYS A 203 -12.96 15.94 26.05
CA LYS A 203 -12.84 17.38 26.32
C LYS A 203 -14.10 17.98 26.96
N SER A 204 -15.27 17.35 26.81
CA SER A 204 -16.55 17.86 27.35
C SER A 204 -16.85 17.48 28.81
N LYS A 205 -15.90 16.83 29.52
CA LYS A 205 -15.95 16.51 30.97
C LYS A 205 -17.27 15.89 31.48
N SER A 206 -17.93 15.06 30.67
CA SER A 206 -19.15 14.37 31.10
C SER A 206 -18.84 12.99 31.71
N SER A 207 -18.75 12.93 33.04
CA SER A 207 -18.45 11.71 33.82
C SER A 207 -19.29 10.49 33.42
N ASN A 208 -20.60 10.67 33.24
CA ASN A 208 -21.52 9.56 32.96
C ASN A 208 -21.35 8.97 31.54
N LEU A 209 -20.82 9.76 30.60
CA LEU A 209 -20.51 9.30 29.24
C LEU A 209 -19.16 8.58 29.20
N ILE A 210 -18.21 9.01 30.02
CA ILE A 210 -16.89 8.39 30.14
C ILE A 210 -17.03 6.97 30.70
N GLU A 211 -17.85 6.77 31.73
CA GLU A 211 -18.13 5.44 32.31
C GLU A 211 -18.76 4.49 31.29
N ALA A 212 -19.75 4.94 30.51
CA ALA A 212 -20.37 4.10 29.47
C ALA A 212 -19.37 3.70 28.36
N ILE A 213 -18.44 4.60 28.03
CA ILE A 213 -17.38 4.37 27.02
C ILE A 213 -16.27 3.47 27.57
N GLU A 214 -15.92 3.57 28.85
CA GLU A 214 -14.97 2.66 29.49
C GLU A 214 -15.52 1.24 29.59
N GLU A 215 -16.82 1.09 29.88
CA GLU A 215 -17.49 -0.20 29.83
C GLU A 215 -17.46 -0.80 28.41
N LEU A 216 -17.63 0.02 27.37
CA LEU A 216 -17.49 -0.41 25.97
C LEU A 216 -16.07 -0.84 25.62
N ASN A 217 -15.06 -0.06 25.99
CA ASN A 217 -13.66 -0.38 25.71
C ASN A 217 -13.23 -1.69 26.38
N SER A 218 -13.73 -1.98 27.58
CA SER A 218 -13.49 -3.28 28.24
C SER A 218 -14.09 -4.46 27.45
N LYS A 219 -15.21 -4.24 26.76
CA LYS A 219 -15.88 -5.25 25.92
C LYS A 219 -15.20 -5.40 24.55
N THR A 220 -14.66 -4.34 23.95
CA THR A 220 -13.92 -4.39 22.67
C THR A 220 -12.47 -4.83 22.79
N GLN A 221 -11.76 -4.54 23.89
CA GLN A 221 -10.37 -4.98 24.10
C GLN A 221 -10.23 -6.51 24.16
N ASN A 222 -11.31 -7.24 24.46
CA ASN A 222 -11.35 -8.70 24.42
C ASN A 222 -11.70 -9.30 23.04
N GLY A 223 -11.60 -8.50 21.95
CA GLY A 223 -11.77 -8.99 20.58
C GLY A 223 -13.21 -9.39 20.21
N LYS A 224 -14.20 -9.13 21.06
CA LYS A 224 -15.61 -9.37 20.75
C LYS A 224 -16.15 -8.21 19.90
N VAL A 225 -16.62 -8.54 18.70
CA VAL A 225 -17.41 -7.63 17.87
C VAL A 225 -18.71 -7.31 18.63
N ILE A 226 -18.95 -6.04 18.95
CA ILE A 226 -20.20 -5.62 19.59
C ILE A 226 -21.33 -5.84 18.58
N PRO A 227 -22.37 -6.63 18.90
CA PRO A 227 -23.51 -6.83 18.01
C PRO A 227 -24.17 -5.51 17.64
N GLU A 228 -24.57 -5.36 16.37
CA GLU A 228 -25.14 -4.13 15.83
C GLU A 228 -26.38 -3.62 16.61
N LYS A 229 -27.14 -4.56 17.18
CA LYS A 229 -28.29 -4.26 18.04
C LYS A 229 -27.91 -3.56 19.36
N GLU A 230 -26.77 -3.92 19.95
CA GLU A 230 -26.26 -3.24 21.16
C GLU A 230 -25.70 -1.86 20.81
N MET A 231 -25.06 -1.72 19.65
CA MET A 231 -24.59 -0.44 19.13
C MET A 231 -25.73 0.54 18.86
N MET A 232 -26.86 0.08 18.31
CA MET A 232 -28.05 0.92 18.12
C MET A 232 -28.61 1.43 19.45
N LYS A 233 -28.79 0.52 20.43
CA LYS A 233 -29.31 0.89 21.76
C LYS A 233 -28.42 1.93 22.44
N LEU A 234 -27.11 1.83 22.27
CA LEU A 234 -26.17 2.79 22.82
C LEU A 234 -26.24 4.15 22.12
N ARG A 235 -26.37 4.17 20.78
CA ARG A 235 -26.58 5.41 20.03
C ARG A 235 -27.84 6.13 20.49
N GLU A 236 -28.94 5.40 20.69
CA GLU A 236 -30.19 5.96 21.21
C GLU A 236 -30.01 6.57 22.60
N GLN A 237 -29.29 5.91 23.50
CA GLN A 237 -28.99 6.43 24.84
C GLN A 237 -28.15 7.71 24.79
N LEU A 238 -27.14 7.76 23.92
CA LEU A 238 -26.29 8.93 23.72
C LEU A 238 -27.07 10.11 23.14
N LEU A 239 -27.96 9.85 22.16
CA LEU A 239 -28.82 10.85 21.57
C LEU A 239 -29.81 11.43 22.60
N ALA A 240 -30.41 10.57 23.43
CA ALA A 240 -31.32 10.99 24.50
C ALA A 240 -30.63 11.89 25.54
N ILE A 241 -29.40 11.56 25.92
CA ILE A 241 -28.61 12.38 26.86
C ILE A 241 -28.24 13.74 26.24
N ALA A 242 -27.87 13.76 24.96
CA ALA A 242 -27.56 15.00 24.25
C ALA A 242 -28.81 15.91 24.11
N GLN A 243 -29.97 15.32 23.83
CA GLN A 243 -31.26 16.02 23.77
C GLN A 243 -31.64 16.64 25.13
N GLN A 244 -31.48 15.90 26.23
CA GLN A 244 -31.74 16.43 27.58
C GLN A 244 -30.87 17.63 27.95
N ARG A 245 -29.72 17.79 27.29
CA ARG A 245 -28.73 18.84 27.56
C ARG A 245 -28.78 19.99 26.56
N GLY A 246 -29.61 19.90 25.52
CA GLY A 246 -29.65 20.89 24.45
C GLY A 246 -28.36 20.97 23.63
N ASP A 247 -27.56 19.89 23.56
CA ASP A 247 -26.32 19.85 22.80
C ASP A 247 -26.62 19.66 21.30
N THR A 248 -26.99 20.76 20.65
CA THR A 248 -27.45 20.79 19.26
C THR A 248 -26.37 20.37 18.27
N GLU A 249 -25.10 20.61 18.60
CA GLU A 249 -23.98 20.23 17.73
C GLU A 249 -23.81 18.71 17.72
N PHE A 250 -23.84 18.06 18.89
CA PHE A 250 -23.76 16.60 18.98
C PHE A 250 -24.97 15.92 18.34
N ILE A 251 -26.18 16.45 18.56
CA ILE A 251 -27.42 15.92 17.97
C ILE A 251 -27.33 15.94 16.44
N SER A 252 -26.91 17.05 15.83
CA SER A 252 -26.81 17.20 14.36
C SER A 252 -25.83 16.24 13.69
N LYS A 253 -24.81 15.77 14.43
CA LYS A 253 -23.79 14.83 13.92
C LYS A 253 -24.24 13.37 14.02
N PHE A 254 -25.27 13.07 14.81
CA PHE A 254 -25.68 11.70 15.17
C PHE A 254 -27.13 11.34 14.80
N SER A 255 -27.99 12.32 14.48
CA SER A 255 -29.31 12.12 13.85
C SER A 255 -29.20 11.92 12.35
#